data_AF-A0A7R9EPR9-F1
#
_entry.id   AF-A0A7R9EPR9-F1
#
_cell.length_a   1.000
_cell.length_b   1.000
_cell.length_c   1.000
_cell.angle_alpha   90.00
_cell.angle_beta   90.00
_cell.angle_gamma   90.00
#
_symmetry.space_group_name_H-M   'P 1'
#
loop_
_entity.id
_entity.type
_entity.pdbx_description
1 polymer ?
#
loop_
_entity_poly.entity_id
_entity_poly.type
_entity_poly.pdbx_seq_one_letter_code
_entity_poly.pdbx_strand_id
1 'polypeptide(L)'
;MIWFRREKIPEVYESVVEGLKEVYKTKLLPLEETYFFNDFHSPKLNDPDFDAKPLILLMGQYSTGKTTLIKYLLESDFPGGRIGPEPTTDRFISVMYGEREGVIPGNALIVDPKKPFRPLTKFGNAFLNRFQCSLVNSPVLKSISLIDTPGILSGEKQRIDRGYDFTGVLEWFAERVDRIVLLFDAHKLDISDEFRRSIEALRGHDDKIRIILNKADMVDHQQLMRVYGALMWSLGKILNTPEVARVYIGSYWDQPLRFDGNRRLFEDEEQDLFADLKSLPRNAALRKLTDLSKRARLAKNIAFTLDAYKVFTFANSFSKAHAYIIGTLAKEMPSLFGKEAKKQKLISELDLIFKQVLLQYQVSPGDLPDIRKMKYVGQLQMQLAIYDFSRFRTVNQRLLDVVDEMLANDIANLMALIPQEEASTMDKRIIEGGAFSVVSDKSTPFGYKRGEGIDAGAGDPEWVVAKKLTEYNEIFQALKPVEGKIMRTAAKTEMVKSKLPNTVLGKIYLLADVDEDGLLDAEEFALVMHLINVKLEGYDLPAELPSHLIPPSKRDLVAKEVV
;
A
#
# COMPACT_ATOMS: atom_id res chain seq x y z
N MET A 1 2.98 41.54 -38.36
CA MET A 1 2.45 41.60 -36.97
C MET A 1 2.83 40.28 -36.32
N ILE A 2 3.90 40.29 -35.52
CA ILE A 2 4.48 39.09 -34.89
C ILE A 2 3.61 38.78 -33.66
N TRP A 3 2.96 37.62 -33.64
CA TRP A 3 2.17 37.16 -32.51
C TRP A 3 3.13 36.72 -31.40
N PHE A 4 3.22 37.52 -30.33
CA PHE A 4 3.87 37.09 -29.09
C PHE A 4 3.06 35.94 -28.49
N ARG A 5 3.63 34.74 -28.53
CA ARG A 5 3.20 33.61 -27.71
C ARG A 5 3.51 34.01 -26.26
N ARG A 6 2.49 34.44 -25.50
CA ARG A 6 2.63 34.64 -24.05
C ARG A 6 3.14 33.31 -23.46
N GLU A 7 4.37 33.30 -22.97
CA GLU A 7 4.83 32.23 -22.09
C GLU A 7 3.87 32.20 -20.91
N LYS A 8 3.16 31.08 -20.72
CA LYS A 8 2.37 30.85 -19.51
C LYS A 8 3.38 30.83 -18.37
N ILE A 9 3.32 31.84 -17.50
CA ILE A 9 4.05 31.84 -16.24
C ILE A 9 3.60 30.56 -15.49
N PRO A 10 4.53 29.70 -15.04
CA PRO A 10 4.15 28.52 -14.28
C PRO A 10 3.36 28.97 -13.04
N GLU A 11 2.16 28.41 -12.86
CA GLU A 11 1.35 28.66 -11.65
C GLU A 11 2.17 28.20 -10.44
N VAL A 12 2.54 29.14 -9.57
CA VAL A 12 3.29 28.85 -8.35
C VAL A 12 2.27 28.53 -7.27
N TYR A 13 2.19 27.27 -6.86
CA TYR A 13 1.34 26.81 -5.76
C TYR A 13 2.11 26.82 -4.44
N GLU A 14 1.46 27.06 -3.29
CA GLU A 14 2.13 27.01 -1.99
C GLU A 14 2.45 25.57 -1.55
N SER A 15 1.67 24.59 -2.03
CA SER A 15 1.92 23.15 -1.82
C SER A 15 1.36 22.30 -2.97
N VAL A 16 1.84 21.06 -3.10
CA VAL A 16 1.31 20.11 -4.10
C VAL A 16 -0.18 19.82 -3.87
N VAL A 17 -0.63 19.78 -2.62
CA VAL A 17 -2.04 19.53 -2.26
C VAL A 17 -2.94 20.69 -2.69
N GLU A 18 -2.49 21.92 -2.54
CA GLU A 18 -3.24 23.09 -3.00
C GLU A 18 -3.31 23.15 -4.53
N GLY A 19 -2.19 22.89 -5.21
CA GLY A 19 -2.17 22.79 -6.66
C GLY A 19 -3.11 21.71 -7.19
N LEU A 20 -3.18 20.55 -6.52
CA LEU A 20 -4.14 19.49 -6.83
C LEU A 20 -5.61 19.95 -6.71
N LYS A 21 -5.96 20.68 -5.64
CA LYS A 21 -7.31 21.21 -5.44
C LYS A 21 -7.68 22.17 -6.56
N GLU A 22 -6.78 23.08 -6.91
CA GLU A 22 -7.02 24.09 -7.93
C GLU A 22 -7.17 23.46 -9.32
N VAL A 23 -6.26 22.55 -9.67
CA VAL A 23 -6.33 21.79 -10.93
C VAL A 23 -7.63 20.98 -11.00
N TYR A 24 -8.05 20.32 -9.92
CA TYR A 24 -9.33 19.61 -9.91
C TYR A 24 -10.51 20.56 -10.17
N LYS A 25 -10.62 21.64 -9.39
CA LYS A 25 -11.75 22.58 -9.46
C LYS A 25 -11.85 23.29 -10.81
N THR A 26 -10.71 23.66 -11.40
CA THR A 26 -10.67 24.48 -12.61
C THR A 26 -10.67 23.65 -13.90
N LYS A 27 -10.06 22.45 -13.90
CA LYS A 27 -9.84 21.68 -15.13
C LYS A 27 -10.69 20.41 -15.20
N LEU A 28 -10.82 19.64 -14.11
CA LEU A 28 -11.53 18.36 -14.12
C LEU A 28 -13.01 18.47 -13.74
N LEU A 29 -13.33 19.19 -12.66
CA LEU A 29 -14.70 19.33 -12.15
C LEU A 29 -15.69 19.84 -13.21
N PRO A 30 -15.37 20.82 -14.09
CA PRO A 30 -16.28 21.25 -15.14
C PRO A 30 -16.64 20.13 -16.12
N LEU A 31 -15.71 19.21 -16.41
CA LEU A 31 -15.98 18.02 -17.22
C LEU A 31 -16.92 17.07 -16.46
N GLU A 32 -16.63 16.80 -15.19
CA GLU A 32 -17.45 15.92 -14.34
C GLU A 32 -18.90 16.42 -14.21
N GLU A 33 -19.09 17.72 -14.03
CA GLU A 33 -20.43 18.33 -13.93
C GLU A 33 -21.16 18.33 -15.27
N THR A 34 -20.47 18.61 -16.36
CA THR A 34 -21.08 18.65 -17.71
C THR A 34 -21.61 17.28 -18.13
N TYR A 35 -20.93 16.21 -17.73
CA TYR A 35 -21.28 14.83 -18.10
C TYR A 35 -21.83 14.00 -16.93
N PHE A 36 -22.30 14.67 -15.87
CA PHE A 36 -22.96 14.02 -14.73
C PHE A 36 -22.16 12.86 -14.13
N PHE A 37 -20.83 12.95 -14.15
CA PHE A 37 -19.93 11.90 -13.64
C PHE A 37 -20.31 11.46 -12.22
N ASN A 38 -20.75 12.41 -11.41
CA ASN A 38 -21.15 12.20 -10.03
C ASN A 38 -22.39 11.34 -9.84
N ASP A 39 -23.26 11.29 -10.85
CA ASP A 39 -24.50 10.52 -10.81
C ASP A 39 -24.27 9.06 -11.23
N PHE A 40 -23.20 8.80 -11.97
CA PHE A 40 -22.90 7.48 -12.56
C PHE A 40 -21.75 6.74 -11.88
N HIS A 41 -20.75 7.45 -11.34
CA HIS A 41 -19.52 6.83 -10.84
C HIS A 41 -19.22 7.24 -9.40
N SER A 42 -18.54 8.38 -9.21
CA SER A 42 -18.08 8.83 -7.88
C SER A 42 -18.51 10.27 -7.61
N PRO A 43 -18.87 10.60 -6.37
CA PRO A 43 -19.26 11.96 -6.00
C PRO A 43 -18.12 12.97 -6.19
N LYS A 44 -18.47 14.26 -6.21
CA LYS A 44 -17.53 15.38 -6.30
C LYS A 44 -16.54 15.32 -5.14
N LEU A 45 -15.27 15.60 -5.44
CA LEU A 45 -14.24 15.76 -4.41
C LEU A 45 -14.39 17.14 -3.77
N ASN A 46 -14.26 17.19 -2.45
CA ASN A 46 -14.26 18.41 -1.67
C ASN A 46 -12.86 18.61 -1.05
N ASP A 47 -12.59 19.80 -0.53
CA ASP A 47 -11.29 20.11 0.09
C ASP A 47 -10.85 19.09 1.16
N PRO A 48 -11.73 18.56 2.03
CA PRO A 48 -11.38 17.49 2.97
C PRO A 48 -10.88 16.19 2.33
N ASP A 49 -11.29 15.87 1.10
CA ASP A 49 -10.78 14.69 0.38
C ASP A 49 -9.29 14.88 0.01
N PHE A 50 -8.86 16.11 -0.24
CA PHE A 50 -7.47 16.47 -0.52
C PHE A 50 -6.66 16.70 0.77
N ASP A 51 -7.29 17.17 1.85
CA ASP A 51 -6.63 17.41 3.14
C ASP A 51 -6.57 16.18 4.04
N ALA A 52 -7.33 15.13 3.71
CA ALA A 52 -7.36 13.91 4.50
C ALA A 52 -5.96 13.29 4.64
N LYS A 53 -5.68 12.83 5.86
CA LYS A 53 -4.51 11.99 6.15
C LYS A 53 -4.64 10.66 5.41
N PRO A 54 -3.51 9.98 5.13
CA PRO A 54 -3.56 8.67 4.54
C PRO A 54 -4.47 7.72 5.31
N LEU A 55 -5.33 7.02 4.58
CA LEU A 55 -6.35 6.13 5.16
C LEU A 55 -6.02 4.68 4.83
N ILE A 56 -6.01 3.83 5.85
CA ILE A 56 -5.76 2.39 5.70
C ILE A 56 -7.06 1.62 6.01
N LEU A 57 -7.52 0.82 5.06
CA LEU A 57 -8.70 -0.02 5.19
C LEU A 57 -8.30 -1.44 5.59
N LEU A 58 -8.81 -1.95 6.72
CA LEU A 58 -8.59 -3.33 7.14
C LEU A 58 -9.80 -4.19 6.73
N MET A 59 -9.58 -5.24 5.96
CA MET A 59 -10.61 -6.19 5.52
C MET A 59 -10.22 -7.63 5.83
N GLY A 60 -11.22 -8.47 6.07
CA GLY A 60 -11.00 -9.88 6.34
C GLY A 60 -12.23 -10.55 6.96
N GLN A 61 -12.28 -11.87 6.93
CA GLN A 61 -13.35 -12.65 7.57
C GLN A 61 -13.40 -12.44 9.08
N TYR A 62 -14.42 -12.99 9.74
CA TYR A 62 -14.51 -12.94 11.21
C TYR A 62 -13.28 -13.53 11.89
N SER A 63 -12.90 -12.90 13.00
CA SER A 63 -11.82 -13.36 13.88
C SER A 63 -10.43 -13.46 13.23
N THR A 64 -10.21 -12.85 12.06
CA THR A 64 -8.89 -12.72 11.40
C THR A 64 -7.92 -11.76 12.09
N GLY A 65 -8.39 -10.99 13.08
CA GLY A 65 -7.56 -10.11 13.91
C GLY A 65 -7.46 -8.65 13.44
N LYS A 66 -8.44 -8.13 12.67
CA LYS A 66 -8.47 -6.72 12.22
C LYS A 66 -8.38 -5.73 13.39
N THR A 67 -9.31 -5.82 14.33
CA THR A 67 -9.36 -4.96 15.52
C THR A 67 -8.12 -5.14 16.39
N THR A 68 -7.58 -6.36 16.49
CA THR A 68 -6.34 -6.66 17.21
C THR A 68 -5.13 -5.99 16.55
N LEU A 69 -5.02 -6.05 15.22
CA LEU A 69 -3.95 -5.39 14.47
C LEU A 69 -3.98 -3.88 14.69
N ILE A 70 -5.16 -3.25 14.71
CA ILE A 70 -5.26 -1.81 15.01
C ILE A 70 -4.71 -1.50 16.40
N LYS A 71 -5.13 -2.26 17.42
CA LYS A 71 -4.63 -2.07 18.80
C LYS A 71 -3.13 -2.29 18.89
N TYR A 72 -2.63 -3.30 18.18
CA TYR A 72 -1.21 -3.59 18.08
C TYR A 72 -0.44 -2.41 17.48
N LEU A 73 -0.87 -1.88 16.33
CA LEU A 73 -0.24 -0.71 15.69
C LEU A 73 -0.26 0.54 16.57
N LEU A 74 -1.35 0.75 17.31
CA LEU A 74 -1.51 1.91 18.19
C LEU A 74 -0.83 1.73 19.56
N GLU A 75 -0.47 0.49 19.94
CA GLU A 75 -0.11 0.08 21.31
C GLU A 75 -1.13 0.56 22.35
N SER A 76 -2.39 0.68 21.95
CA SER A 76 -3.46 1.19 22.79
C SER A 76 -4.81 0.63 22.37
N ASP A 77 -5.73 0.56 23.31
CA ASP A 77 -7.14 0.37 23.00
C ASP A 77 -7.72 1.61 22.30
N PHE A 78 -8.90 1.43 21.67
CA PHE A 78 -9.65 2.53 21.09
C PHE A 78 -11.15 2.38 21.37
N PRO A 79 -11.89 3.50 21.57
CA PRO A 79 -13.32 3.47 21.83
C PRO A 79 -14.11 2.75 20.73
N GLY A 80 -14.97 1.82 21.14
CA GLY A 80 -15.81 1.04 20.22
C GLY A 80 -15.14 -0.20 19.63
N GLY A 81 -13.82 -0.39 19.80
CA GLY A 81 -13.13 -1.62 19.42
C GLY A 81 -13.34 -2.74 20.44
N ARG A 82 -14.19 -3.72 20.12
CA ARG A 82 -14.39 -4.92 20.94
C ARG A 82 -13.68 -6.11 20.31
N ILE A 83 -12.90 -6.84 21.11
CA ILE A 83 -12.31 -8.12 20.70
C ILE A 83 -13.04 -9.24 21.42
N GLY A 84 -13.46 -10.26 20.68
CA GLY A 84 -14.05 -11.47 21.27
C GLY A 84 -14.14 -12.60 20.24
N PRO A 85 -14.34 -13.84 20.71
CA PRO A 85 -14.43 -15.03 19.86
C PRO A 85 -15.70 -15.06 18.99
N GLU A 86 -16.74 -14.36 19.42
CA GLU A 86 -18.00 -14.16 18.68
C GLU A 86 -17.93 -12.93 17.75
N PRO A 87 -18.85 -12.77 16.79
CA PRO A 87 -18.97 -11.57 15.94
C PRO A 87 -19.07 -10.28 16.75
N THR A 88 -17.93 -9.66 17.06
CA THR A 88 -17.83 -8.53 18.01
C THR A 88 -17.91 -7.18 17.34
N THR A 89 -17.45 -7.08 16.08
CA THR A 89 -17.49 -5.86 15.26
C THR A 89 -18.48 -6.03 14.11
N ASP A 90 -19.67 -5.41 14.24
CA ASP A 90 -20.70 -5.34 13.21
C ASP A 90 -20.76 -3.96 12.51
N ARG A 91 -19.83 -3.06 12.85
CA ARG A 91 -19.77 -1.66 12.40
C ARG A 91 -18.48 -1.35 11.66
N PHE A 92 -18.57 -0.39 10.75
CA PHE A 92 -17.39 0.30 10.23
C PHE A 92 -16.94 1.32 11.27
N ILE A 93 -15.67 1.24 11.68
CA ILE A 93 -15.09 2.14 12.69
C ILE A 93 -13.94 2.90 12.04
N SER A 94 -14.12 4.21 11.87
CA SER A 94 -13.05 5.11 11.46
C SER A 94 -12.26 5.57 12.69
N VAL A 95 -11.08 4.99 12.91
CA VAL A 95 -10.17 5.35 13.99
C VAL A 95 -9.31 6.53 13.53
N MET A 96 -9.52 7.69 14.13
CA MET A 96 -8.89 8.95 13.75
C MET A 96 -8.31 9.65 14.98
N TYR A 97 -7.37 10.55 14.74
CA TYR A 97 -6.83 11.38 15.81
C TYR A 97 -7.88 12.32 16.40
N GLY A 98 -7.89 12.44 17.73
CA GLY A 98 -8.56 13.49 18.45
C GLY A 98 -7.84 13.79 19.77
N GLU A 99 -7.85 15.05 20.21
CA GLU A 99 -7.24 15.44 21.49
C GLU A 99 -7.94 14.79 22.68
N ARG A 100 -9.24 14.53 22.54
CA ARG A 100 -10.06 13.82 23.52
C ARG A 100 -10.58 12.53 22.91
N GLU A 101 -10.51 11.47 23.70
CA GLU A 101 -11.10 10.20 23.32
C GLU A 101 -12.62 10.29 23.26
N GLY A 102 -13.21 9.65 22.26
CA GLY A 102 -14.66 9.66 22.11
C GLY A 102 -15.14 8.91 20.89
N VAL A 103 -16.46 8.75 20.80
CA VAL A 103 -17.12 8.12 19.65
C VAL A 103 -18.10 9.12 19.04
N ILE A 104 -17.99 9.32 17.73
CA ILE A 104 -18.93 10.11 16.94
C ILE A 104 -19.78 9.14 16.10
N PRO A 105 -21.10 9.08 16.30
CA PRO A 105 -22.00 8.26 15.49
C PRO A 105 -22.01 8.71 14.01
N GLY A 106 -22.24 7.77 13.09
CA GLY A 106 -22.22 8.03 11.65
C GLY A 106 -23.15 9.15 11.19
N ASN A 107 -24.35 9.25 11.76
CA ASN A 107 -25.31 10.33 11.46
C ASN A 107 -24.76 11.73 11.80
N ALA A 108 -23.96 11.85 12.87
CA ALA A 108 -23.30 13.11 13.23
C ALA A 108 -22.02 13.34 12.41
N LEU A 109 -21.37 12.27 11.96
CA LEU A 109 -20.13 12.34 11.21
C LEU A 109 -20.33 12.85 9.77
N ILE A 110 -21.46 12.52 9.14
CA ILE A 110 -21.76 12.97 7.76
C ILE A 110 -22.11 14.45 7.65
N VAL A 111 -22.46 15.11 8.77
CA VAL A 111 -22.77 16.54 8.80
C VAL A 111 -21.56 17.41 9.09
N ASP A 112 -20.43 16.83 9.50
CA ASP A 112 -19.19 17.55 9.76
C ASP A 112 -18.51 17.96 8.44
N PRO A 113 -18.42 19.26 8.11
CA PRO A 113 -17.80 19.72 6.87
C PRO A 113 -16.28 19.49 6.84
N LYS A 114 -15.65 19.20 7.98
CA LYS A 114 -14.21 18.93 8.07
C LYS A 114 -13.85 17.47 7.78
N LYS A 115 -14.85 16.61 7.55
CA LYS A 115 -14.65 15.16 7.37
C LYS A 115 -15.12 14.71 5.98
N PRO A 116 -14.41 13.78 5.33
CA PRO A 116 -14.73 13.34 3.96
C PRO A 116 -15.91 12.34 3.88
N PHE A 117 -16.75 12.25 4.93
CA PHE A 117 -17.73 11.18 5.07
C PHE A 117 -19.14 11.54 4.61
N ARG A 118 -19.42 12.81 4.30
CA ARG A 118 -20.74 13.27 3.83
C ARG A 118 -21.33 12.43 2.68
N PRO A 119 -20.55 11.98 1.66
CA PRO A 119 -21.10 11.17 0.58
C PRO A 119 -21.64 9.80 1.00
N LEU A 120 -21.29 9.30 2.20
CA LEU A 120 -21.79 8.03 2.72
C LEU A 120 -23.29 8.05 3.02
N THR A 121 -23.93 9.23 3.05
CA THR A 121 -25.39 9.39 3.15
C THR A 121 -26.14 8.57 2.09
N LYS A 122 -25.53 8.32 0.91
CA LYS A 122 -26.11 7.52 -0.18
C LYS A 122 -26.43 6.07 0.21
N PHE A 123 -25.75 5.52 1.22
CA PHE A 123 -25.98 4.15 1.70
C PHE A 123 -27.12 4.05 2.73
N GLY A 124 -27.74 5.19 3.07
CA GLY A 124 -28.94 5.25 3.91
C GLY A 124 -28.70 5.04 5.40
N ASN A 125 -29.76 5.22 6.19
CA ASN A 125 -29.70 5.19 7.66
C ASN A 125 -29.26 3.83 8.24
N ALA A 126 -29.57 2.73 7.57
CA ALA A 126 -29.16 1.40 8.00
C ALA A 126 -27.62 1.26 8.07
N PHE A 127 -26.92 1.82 7.08
CA PHE A 127 -25.46 1.90 7.10
C PHE A 127 -24.95 2.89 8.15
N LEU A 128 -25.53 4.09 8.19
CA LEU A 128 -25.04 5.16 9.09
C LEU A 128 -25.15 4.80 10.57
N ASN A 129 -26.13 3.98 10.96
CA ASN A 129 -26.25 3.44 12.31
C ASN A 129 -25.16 2.39 12.64
N ARG A 130 -24.52 1.83 11.61
CA ARG A 130 -23.41 0.88 11.69
C ARG A 130 -22.09 1.50 11.23
N PHE A 131 -22.01 2.82 11.19
CA PHE A 131 -20.80 3.57 10.93
C PHE A 131 -20.52 4.49 12.11
N GLN A 132 -19.27 4.58 12.54
CA GLN A 132 -18.87 5.49 13.62
C GLN A 132 -17.41 5.93 13.43
N CYS A 133 -17.06 7.06 14.01
CA CYS A 133 -15.67 7.49 14.15
C CYS A 133 -15.25 7.37 15.61
N SER A 134 -14.12 6.73 15.84
CA SER A 134 -13.45 6.64 17.13
C SER A 134 -12.31 7.66 17.14
N LEU A 135 -12.37 8.62 18.06
CA LEU A 135 -11.32 9.59 18.29
C LEU A 135 -10.37 9.05 19.36
N VAL A 136 -9.08 9.04 19.06
CA VAL A 136 -8.03 8.53 19.94
C VAL A 136 -6.85 9.50 19.93
N ASN A 137 -6.29 9.78 21.09
CA ASN A 137 -5.08 10.60 21.20
C ASN A 137 -3.83 9.72 21.04
N SER A 138 -3.56 9.29 19.80
CA SER A 138 -2.37 8.48 19.46
C SER A 138 -1.43 9.24 18.53
N PRO A 139 -0.10 9.23 18.78
CA PRO A 139 0.90 9.76 17.86
C PRO A 139 0.81 9.16 16.45
N VAL A 140 0.51 7.87 16.34
CA VAL A 140 0.33 7.18 15.05
C VAL A 140 -0.78 7.83 14.22
N LEU A 141 -1.91 8.13 14.86
CA LEU A 141 -3.07 8.72 14.20
C LEU A 141 -2.88 10.21 13.84
N LYS A 142 -1.82 10.86 14.37
CA LYS A 142 -1.44 12.20 13.88
C LYS A 142 -1.00 12.14 12.42
N SER A 143 -0.45 11.02 11.97
CA SER A 143 0.11 10.87 10.62
C SER A 143 -0.79 10.04 9.69
N ILE A 144 -1.60 9.10 10.22
CA ILE A 144 -2.50 8.24 9.43
C ILE A 144 -3.90 8.12 10.05
N SER A 145 -4.83 7.47 9.36
CA SER A 145 -6.13 7.07 9.89
C SER A 145 -6.44 5.63 9.49
N LEU A 146 -7.20 4.92 10.32
CA LEU A 146 -7.49 3.49 10.14
C LEU A 146 -9.00 3.28 10.00
N ILE A 147 -9.42 2.35 9.14
CA ILE A 147 -10.82 1.90 9.04
C ILE A 147 -10.87 0.42 9.41
N ASP A 148 -11.49 0.11 10.55
CA ASP A 148 -11.87 -1.27 10.88
C ASP A 148 -13.19 -1.60 10.17
N THR A 149 -13.22 -2.71 9.42
CA THR A 149 -14.43 -3.18 8.75
C THR A 149 -15.10 -4.31 9.53
N PRO A 150 -16.44 -4.45 9.45
CA PRO A 150 -17.12 -5.63 9.97
C PRO A 150 -16.52 -6.91 9.40
N GLY A 151 -16.49 -7.97 10.20
CA GLY A 151 -16.10 -9.29 9.70
C GLY A 151 -16.94 -9.70 8.49
N ILE A 152 -16.31 -10.32 7.49
CA ILE A 152 -17.03 -10.88 6.34
C ILE A 152 -17.49 -12.29 6.72
N LEU A 153 -18.79 -12.56 6.57
CA LEU A 153 -19.44 -13.80 7.01
C LEU A 153 -18.99 -14.97 6.12
N SER A 154 -18.94 -16.16 6.69
CA SER A 154 -18.76 -17.41 5.97
C SER A 154 -20.11 -18.11 5.78
N GLY A 155 -20.53 -18.31 4.53
CA GLY A 155 -21.69 -19.13 4.16
C GLY A 155 -22.99 -18.40 3.79
N GLU A 156 -23.83 -19.06 2.99
CA GLU A 156 -25.03 -18.46 2.38
C GLU A 156 -26.19 -18.19 3.36
N LYS A 157 -26.26 -18.92 4.48
CA LYS A 157 -27.38 -18.83 5.44
C LYS A 157 -27.36 -17.58 6.33
N GLN A 158 -26.23 -16.87 6.39
CA GLN A 158 -26.09 -15.60 7.09
C GLN A 158 -26.11 -14.39 6.14
N ARG A 159 -26.47 -14.57 4.86
CA ARG A 159 -26.74 -13.49 3.89
C ARG A 159 -27.90 -12.56 4.29
N ILE A 160 -28.51 -12.79 5.46
CA ILE A 160 -29.72 -12.12 5.93
C ILE A 160 -29.35 -10.77 6.54
N ASP A 161 -29.48 -9.76 5.67
CA ASP A 161 -29.91 -8.40 5.99
C ASP A 161 -28.98 -7.52 6.86
N ARG A 162 -27.82 -7.15 6.27
CA ARG A 162 -27.07 -5.98 6.75
C ARG A 162 -27.90 -4.69 6.65
N GLY A 163 -28.93 -4.65 5.80
CA GLY A 163 -29.76 -3.48 5.52
C GLY A 163 -29.09 -2.42 4.62
N TYR A 164 -27.89 -2.69 4.09
CA TYR A 164 -27.15 -1.78 3.21
C TYR A 164 -26.24 -2.55 2.23
N ASP A 165 -25.83 -1.87 1.16
CA ASP A 165 -24.90 -2.40 0.16
C ASP A 165 -23.45 -2.43 0.67
N PHE A 166 -23.06 -3.54 1.30
CA PHE A 166 -21.72 -3.71 1.85
C PHE A 166 -20.62 -3.62 0.80
N THR A 167 -20.81 -4.26 -0.36
CA THR A 167 -19.84 -4.23 -1.47
C THR A 167 -19.66 -2.81 -2.00
N GLY A 168 -20.76 -2.06 -2.18
CA GLY A 168 -20.69 -0.67 -2.62
C GLY A 168 -19.99 0.25 -1.61
N VAL A 169 -20.13 0.00 -0.31
CA VAL A 169 -19.37 0.72 0.73
C VAL A 169 -17.88 0.45 0.62
N LEU A 170 -17.49 -0.81 0.42
CA LEU A 170 -16.07 -1.19 0.26
C LEU A 170 -15.46 -0.56 -1.00
N GLU A 171 -16.17 -0.58 -2.12
CA GLU A 171 -15.78 0.11 -3.37
C GLU A 171 -15.57 1.61 -3.12
N TRP A 172 -16.48 2.26 -2.37
CA TRP A 172 -16.34 3.68 -2.02
C TRP A 172 -15.10 3.99 -1.17
N PHE A 173 -14.76 3.11 -0.21
CA PHE A 173 -13.53 3.25 0.57
C PHE A 173 -12.29 2.97 -0.28
N ALA A 174 -12.31 1.95 -1.14
CA ALA A 174 -11.20 1.57 -2.01
C ALA A 174 -10.73 2.73 -2.92
N GLU A 175 -11.68 3.54 -3.40
CA GLU A 175 -11.39 4.76 -4.17
C GLU A 175 -10.60 5.82 -3.38
N ARG A 176 -10.72 5.86 -2.04
CA ARG A 176 -10.21 6.94 -1.17
C ARG A 176 -9.07 6.55 -0.27
N VAL A 177 -8.90 5.25 -0.02
CA VAL A 177 -7.86 4.75 0.85
C VAL A 177 -6.52 4.69 0.12
N ASP A 178 -5.45 4.75 0.89
CA ASP A 178 -4.07 4.66 0.41
C ASP A 178 -3.53 3.23 0.45
N ARG A 179 -4.08 2.43 1.36
CA ARG A 179 -3.79 1.00 1.52
C ARG A 179 -5.03 0.22 1.91
N ILE A 180 -5.10 -0.99 1.40
CA ILE A 180 -6.10 -2.00 1.75
C ILE A 180 -5.34 -3.20 2.32
N VAL A 181 -5.52 -3.47 3.60
CA VAL A 181 -4.92 -4.61 4.28
C VAL A 181 -5.93 -5.75 4.29
N LEU A 182 -5.65 -6.83 3.57
CA LEU A 182 -6.44 -8.06 3.55
C LEU A 182 -5.87 -9.06 4.56
N LEU A 183 -6.60 -9.32 5.64
CA LEU A 183 -6.19 -10.23 6.71
C LEU A 183 -6.79 -11.63 6.49
N PHE A 184 -5.92 -12.63 6.58
CA PHE A 184 -6.25 -14.06 6.58
C PHE A 184 -5.75 -14.71 7.87
N ASP A 185 -6.47 -15.72 8.37
CA ASP A 185 -6.07 -16.49 9.55
C ASP A 185 -5.33 -17.76 9.10
N ALA A 186 -4.07 -17.94 9.53
CA ALA A 186 -3.26 -19.08 9.15
C ALA A 186 -3.78 -20.42 9.70
N HIS A 187 -4.48 -20.41 10.83
CA HIS A 187 -5.05 -21.60 11.43
C HIS A 187 -6.38 -21.99 10.78
N LYS A 188 -7.16 -21.00 10.32
CA LYS A 188 -8.48 -21.20 9.69
C LYS A 188 -8.57 -20.52 8.33
N LEU A 189 -7.69 -20.91 7.42
CA LEU A 189 -7.72 -20.38 6.06
C LEU A 189 -8.98 -20.85 5.34
N ASP A 190 -9.91 -19.91 5.18
CA ASP A 190 -11.10 -20.04 4.35
C ASP A 190 -11.23 -18.75 3.53
N ILE A 191 -11.82 -18.84 2.33
CA ILE A 191 -12.18 -17.69 1.51
C ILE A 191 -13.61 -17.91 1.05
N SER A 192 -14.54 -17.35 1.83
CA SER A 192 -15.97 -17.44 1.52
C SER A 192 -16.32 -16.74 0.21
N ASP A 193 -17.44 -17.12 -0.41
CA ASP A 193 -17.94 -16.45 -1.62
C ASP A 193 -18.18 -14.94 -1.40
N GLU A 194 -18.64 -14.56 -0.20
CA GLU A 194 -18.84 -13.14 0.15
C GLU A 194 -17.50 -12.40 0.24
N PHE A 195 -16.47 -13.05 0.79
CA PHE A 195 -15.13 -12.46 0.84
C PHE A 195 -14.51 -12.35 -0.55
N ARG A 196 -14.65 -13.38 -1.39
CA ARG A 196 -14.26 -13.33 -2.81
C ARG A 196 -14.91 -12.14 -3.51
N ARG A 197 -16.24 -11.97 -3.42
CA ARG A 197 -16.95 -10.82 -4.03
C ARG A 197 -16.48 -9.48 -3.49
N SER A 198 -16.17 -9.43 -2.19
CA SER A 198 -15.65 -8.22 -1.56
C SER A 198 -14.26 -7.86 -2.09
N ILE A 199 -13.39 -8.84 -2.33
CA ILE A 199 -12.07 -8.63 -2.95
C ILE A 199 -12.23 -8.24 -4.43
N GLU A 200 -13.15 -8.88 -5.16
CA GLU A 200 -13.45 -8.54 -6.56
C GLU A 200 -13.94 -7.09 -6.72
N ALA A 201 -14.58 -6.52 -5.70
CA ALA A 201 -14.99 -5.12 -5.68
C ALA A 201 -13.84 -4.13 -5.50
N LEU A 202 -12.64 -4.60 -5.16
CA LEU A 202 -11.42 -3.80 -5.03
C LEU A 202 -10.60 -3.79 -6.34
N ARG A 203 -11.06 -4.48 -7.38
CA ARG A 203 -10.38 -4.57 -8.66
C ARG A 203 -10.09 -3.18 -9.23
N GLY A 204 -8.88 -2.97 -9.75
CA GLY A 204 -8.40 -1.66 -10.23
C GLY A 204 -7.69 -0.85 -9.14
N HIS A 205 -7.71 -1.34 -7.90
CA HIS A 205 -6.94 -0.82 -6.76
C HIS A 205 -5.94 -1.84 -6.23
N ASP A 206 -5.52 -2.80 -7.07
CA ASP A 206 -4.64 -3.91 -6.70
C ASP A 206 -3.28 -3.40 -6.16
N ASP A 207 -2.79 -2.25 -6.64
CA ASP A 207 -1.56 -1.60 -6.18
C ASP A 207 -1.61 -1.15 -4.70
N LYS A 208 -2.83 -0.93 -4.18
CA LYS A 208 -3.09 -0.53 -2.79
C LYS A 208 -3.18 -1.73 -1.84
N ILE A 209 -3.30 -2.95 -2.37
CA ILE A 209 -3.53 -4.15 -1.57
C ILE A 209 -2.23 -4.62 -0.90
N ARG A 210 -2.33 -4.95 0.39
CA ARG A 210 -1.31 -5.63 1.19
C ARG A 210 -1.98 -6.80 1.89
N ILE A 211 -1.37 -7.97 1.80
CA ILE A 211 -1.99 -9.21 2.30
C ILE A 211 -1.25 -9.62 3.56
N ILE A 212 -1.99 -9.89 4.63
CA ILE A 212 -1.42 -10.36 5.90
C ILE A 212 -1.96 -11.75 6.18
N LEU A 213 -1.05 -12.71 6.31
CA LEU A 213 -1.33 -14.04 6.85
C LEU A 213 -1.06 -14.00 8.35
N ASN A 214 -2.10 -13.69 9.12
CA ASN A 214 -2.06 -13.48 10.55
C ASN A 214 -2.16 -14.80 11.33
N LYS A 215 -1.75 -14.78 12.61
CA LYS A 215 -1.72 -15.93 13.52
C LYS A 215 -0.86 -17.08 13.01
N ALA A 216 0.21 -16.76 12.29
CA ALA A 216 1.13 -17.74 11.73
C ALA A 216 1.84 -18.56 12.82
N ASP A 217 1.96 -18.01 14.03
CA ASP A 217 2.50 -18.71 15.21
C ASP A 217 1.61 -19.85 15.74
N MET A 218 0.35 -19.95 15.28
CA MET A 218 -0.59 -21.01 15.70
C MET A 218 -0.43 -22.32 14.92
N VAL A 219 0.43 -22.33 13.89
CA VAL A 219 0.68 -23.49 13.03
C VAL A 219 2.18 -23.78 12.95
N ASP A 220 2.54 -25.04 12.74
CA ASP A 220 3.94 -25.41 12.55
C ASP A 220 4.47 -24.96 11.17
N HIS A 221 5.79 -25.09 10.96
CA HIS A 221 6.43 -24.67 9.71
C HIS A 221 5.86 -25.36 8.46
N GLN A 222 5.57 -26.67 8.51
CA GLN A 222 5.07 -27.41 7.34
C GLN A 222 3.63 -26.99 7.02
N GLN A 223 2.78 -26.85 8.03
CA GLN A 223 1.42 -26.38 7.89
C GLN A 223 1.39 -24.94 7.38
N LEU A 224 2.27 -24.06 7.87
CA LEU A 224 2.39 -22.69 7.41
C LEU A 224 2.67 -22.63 5.90
N MET A 225 3.62 -23.42 5.40
CA MET A 225 3.93 -23.47 3.96
C MET A 225 2.76 -24.00 3.11
N ARG A 226 2.00 -24.97 3.63
CA ARG A 226 0.78 -25.47 2.97
C ARG A 226 -0.31 -24.41 2.91
N VAL A 227 -0.55 -23.71 4.01
CA VAL A 227 -1.55 -22.64 4.13
C VAL A 227 -1.18 -21.46 3.22
N TYR A 228 0.09 -21.06 3.23
CA TYR A 228 0.62 -20.02 2.34
C TYR A 228 0.41 -20.37 0.86
N GLY A 229 0.76 -21.59 0.45
CA GLY A 229 0.54 -22.07 -0.92
C GLY A 229 -0.94 -22.07 -1.31
N ALA A 230 -1.83 -22.52 -0.41
CA ALA A 230 -3.27 -22.54 -0.64
C ALA A 230 -3.87 -21.12 -0.76
N LEU A 231 -3.38 -20.16 0.04
CA LEU A 231 -3.77 -18.76 -0.02
C LEU A 231 -3.39 -18.15 -1.37
N MET A 232 -2.13 -18.32 -1.79
CA MET A 232 -1.63 -17.77 -3.05
C MET A 232 -2.35 -18.37 -4.26
N TRP A 233 -2.61 -19.68 -4.24
CA TRP A 233 -3.41 -20.34 -5.28
C TRP A 233 -4.83 -19.75 -5.39
N SER A 234 -5.45 -19.46 -4.25
CA SER A 234 -6.81 -18.92 -4.21
C SER A 234 -6.86 -17.45 -4.65
N LEU A 235 -5.91 -16.63 -4.18
CA LEU A 235 -5.79 -15.22 -4.54
C LEU A 235 -5.42 -15.00 -6.00
N GLY A 236 -4.54 -15.84 -6.57
CA GLY A 236 -4.20 -15.78 -7.99
C GLY A 236 -5.43 -15.90 -8.90
N LYS A 237 -6.45 -16.66 -8.47
CA LYS A 237 -7.73 -16.78 -9.18
C LYS A 237 -8.69 -15.61 -8.97
N ILE A 238 -8.46 -14.75 -7.98
CA ILE A 238 -9.35 -13.65 -7.59
C ILE A 238 -8.82 -12.33 -8.12
N LEU A 239 -7.56 -11.99 -7.80
CA LEU A 239 -6.94 -10.72 -8.16
C LEU A 239 -6.73 -10.58 -9.68
N ASN A 240 -6.51 -11.70 -10.38
CA ASN A 240 -6.38 -11.71 -11.85
C ASN A 240 -5.33 -10.69 -12.37
N THR A 241 -4.27 -10.51 -11.59
CA THR A 241 -3.07 -9.73 -11.94
C THR A 241 -1.94 -10.70 -12.31
N PRO A 242 -1.09 -10.36 -13.29
CA PRO A 242 0.09 -11.17 -13.61
C PRO A 242 1.15 -11.10 -12.50
N GLU A 243 1.11 -10.05 -11.69
CA GLU A 243 2.03 -9.83 -10.57
C GLU A 243 1.57 -10.56 -9.32
N VAL A 244 2.52 -11.18 -8.63
CA VAL A 244 2.30 -11.90 -7.38
C VAL A 244 2.16 -10.88 -6.24
N ALA A 245 1.02 -10.88 -5.57
CA ALA A 245 0.79 -10.01 -4.41
C ALA A 245 1.74 -10.40 -3.26
N ARG A 246 2.37 -9.39 -2.64
CA ARG A 246 3.20 -9.59 -1.44
C ARG A 246 2.33 -9.94 -0.24
N VAL A 247 2.73 -10.97 0.50
CA VAL A 247 2.06 -11.45 1.71
C VAL A 247 3.01 -11.33 2.90
N TYR A 248 2.60 -10.62 3.94
CA TYR A 248 3.33 -10.52 5.21
C TYR A 248 2.84 -11.60 6.16
N ILE A 249 3.75 -12.44 6.63
CA ILE A 249 3.45 -13.59 7.48
C ILE A 249 3.82 -13.25 8.92
N GLY A 250 2.89 -13.36 9.86
CA GLY A 250 3.20 -13.09 11.26
C GLY A 250 2.01 -13.22 12.20
N SER A 251 2.19 -12.73 13.42
CA SER A 251 1.17 -12.70 14.46
C SER A 251 1.18 -11.34 15.15
N TYR A 252 0.22 -10.49 14.78
CA TYR A 252 0.20 -9.08 15.16
C TYR A 252 -0.64 -8.86 16.43
N TRP A 253 -0.07 -9.27 17.56
CA TRP A 253 -0.66 -9.16 18.90
C TRP A 253 0.44 -9.08 19.97
N ASP A 254 0.05 -8.77 21.20
CA ASP A 254 0.96 -8.61 22.35
C ASP A 254 1.24 -9.91 23.13
N GLN A 255 0.81 -11.06 22.60
CA GLN A 255 0.94 -12.35 23.27
C GLN A 255 2.19 -13.12 22.82
N PRO A 256 2.78 -13.95 23.70
CA PRO A 256 3.89 -14.82 23.33
C PRO A 256 3.56 -15.74 22.15
N LEU A 257 4.53 -15.94 21.25
CA LEU A 257 4.40 -16.88 20.13
C LEU A 257 4.20 -18.31 20.64
N ARG A 258 3.21 -19.03 20.09
CA ARG A 258 3.00 -20.44 20.42
C ARG A 258 4.05 -21.36 19.79
N PHE A 259 4.24 -21.22 18.48
CA PHE A 259 5.34 -21.84 17.76
C PHE A 259 6.33 -20.76 17.32
N ASP A 260 7.55 -20.81 17.83
CA ASP A 260 8.58 -19.80 17.59
C ASP A 260 9.67 -20.22 16.61
N GLY A 261 9.55 -21.41 16.00
CA GLY A 261 10.50 -21.90 14.99
C GLY A 261 10.64 -21.00 13.76
N ASN A 262 9.68 -20.10 13.51
CA ASN A 262 9.71 -19.10 12.44
C ASN A 262 9.77 -17.65 12.97
N ARG A 263 10.16 -17.43 14.24
CA ARG A 263 10.17 -16.09 14.88
C ARG A 263 10.86 -15.04 14.01
N ARG A 264 12.05 -15.33 13.49
CA ARG A 264 12.81 -14.42 12.63
C ARG A 264 12.05 -14.03 11.36
N LEU A 265 11.39 -15.00 10.71
CA LEU A 265 10.55 -14.70 9.55
C LEU A 265 9.40 -13.74 9.91
N PHE A 266 8.76 -13.95 11.07
CA PHE A 266 7.66 -13.09 11.50
C PHE A 266 8.13 -11.66 11.79
N GLU A 267 9.28 -11.51 12.44
CA GLU A 267 9.90 -10.21 12.71
C GLU A 267 10.31 -9.51 11.40
N ASP A 268 10.97 -10.22 10.48
CA ASP A 268 11.38 -9.69 9.16
C ASP A 268 10.16 -9.16 8.37
N GLU A 269 9.07 -9.93 8.29
CA GLU A 269 7.85 -9.52 7.58
C GLU A 269 7.09 -8.39 8.29
N GLU A 270 7.09 -8.36 9.62
CA GLU A 270 6.51 -7.27 10.39
C GLU A 270 7.21 -5.94 10.10
N GLN A 271 8.54 -5.96 10.04
CA GLN A 271 9.32 -4.76 9.72
C GLN A 271 9.03 -4.25 8.32
N ASP A 272 8.97 -5.15 7.34
CA ASP A 272 8.67 -4.78 5.96
C ASP A 272 7.24 -4.21 5.84
N LEU A 273 6.27 -4.77 6.56
CA LEU A 273 4.91 -4.20 6.64
C LEU A 273 4.96 -2.79 7.25
N PHE A 274 5.64 -2.62 8.37
CA PHE A 274 5.67 -1.35 9.08
C PHE A 274 6.43 -0.28 8.30
N ALA A 275 7.46 -0.66 7.54
CA ALA A 275 8.15 0.23 6.61
C ALA A 275 7.22 0.71 5.48
N ASP A 276 6.42 -0.19 4.87
CA ASP A 276 5.42 0.19 3.86
C ASP A 276 4.37 1.15 4.46
N LEU A 277 3.87 0.87 5.67
CA LEU A 277 2.91 1.74 6.35
C LEU A 277 3.51 3.09 6.75
N LYS A 278 4.75 3.12 7.26
CA LYS A 278 5.50 4.36 7.59
C LYS A 278 5.72 5.25 6.38
N SER A 279 5.85 4.68 5.18
CA SER A 279 5.99 5.43 3.94
C SER A 279 4.71 6.20 3.54
N LEU A 280 3.58 5.94 4.22
CA LEU A 280 2.28 6.42 3.76
C LEU A 280 2.12 7.93 3.74
N PRO A 281 2.45 8.67 4.82
CA PRO A 281 2.28 10.12 4.82
C PRO A 281 3.26 10.82 3.88
N ARG A 282 4.48 10.29 3.73
CA ARG A 282 5.48 10.80 2.78
C ARG A 282 4.98 10.76 1.34
N ASN A 283 4.48 9.60 0.91
CA ASN A 283 4.06 9.38 -0.48
C ASN A 283 2.59 9.77 -0.75
N ALA A 284 1.92 10.45 0.19
CA ALA A 284 0.49 10.78 0.10
C ALA A 284 0.17 11.72 -1.09
N ALA A 285 0.99 12.74 -1.31
CA ALA A 285 0.80 13.69 -2.41
C ALA A 285 0.91 13.01 -3.78
N LEU A 286 1.92 12.14 -3.95
CA LEU A 286 2.12 11.36 -5.17
C LEU A 286 0.95 10.42 -5.46
N ARG A 287 0.39 9.78 -4.41
CA ARG A 287 -0.81 8.94 -4.56
C ARG A 287 -2.03 9.76 -4.97
N LYS A 288 -2.27 10.90 -4.34
CA LYS A 288 -3.39 11.79 -4.71
C LYS A 288 -3.28 12.27 -6.17
N LEU A 289 -2.08 12.57 -6.66
CA LEU A 289 -1.82 12.85 -8.08
C LEU A 289 -2.17 11.68 -8.98
N THR A 290 -1.78 10.47 -8.58
CA THR A 290 -2.06 9.23 -9.33
C THR A 290 -3.56 8.95 -9.40
N ASP A 291 -4.26 9.06 -8.27
CA ASP A 291 -5.70 8.85 -8.18
C ASP A 291 -6.49 9.91 -8.95
N LEU A 292 -6.07 11.18 -8.89
CA LEU A 292 -6.68 12.24 -9.71
C LEU A 292 -6.48 11.98 -11.21
N SER A 293 -5.31 11.47 -11.61
CA SER A 293 -5.03 11.10 -13.00
C SER A 293 -5.89 9.92 -13.47
N LYS A 294 -6.06 8.88 -12.64
CA LYS A 294 -6.98 7.76 -12.90
C LYS A 294 -8.41 8.26 -13.06
N ARG A 295 -8.88 9.13 -12.15
CA ARG A 295 -10.22 9.73 -12.18
C ARG A 295 -10.45 10.58 -13.43
N ALA A 296 -9.47 11.38 -13.84
CA ALA A 296 -9.54 12.19 -15.05
C ALA A 296 -9.72 11.34 -16.31
N ARG A 297 -8.95 10.25 -16.45
CA ARG A 297 -9.10 9.31 -17.58
C ARG A 297 -10.48 8.69 -17.62
N LEU A 298 -11.00 8.27 -16.46
CA LEU A 298 -12.34 7.70 -16.35
C LEU A 298 -13.44 8.70 -16.71
N ALA A 299 -13.33 9.95 -16.23
CA ALA A 299 -14.28 11.01 -16.57
C ALA A 299 -14.31 11.29 -18.08
N LYS A 300 -13.14 11.30 -18.74
CA LYS A 300 -13.06 11.38 -20.21
C LYS A 300 -13.76 10.20 -20.89
N ASN A 301 -13.50 8.97 -20.42
CA ASN A 301 -14.12 7.76 -20.98
C ASN A 301 -15.66 7.80 -20.86
N ILE A 302 -16.20 8.30 -19.75
CA ILE A 302 -17.64 8.46 -19.55
C ILE A 302 -18.20 9.57 -20.45
N ALA A 303 -17.52 10.71 -20.56
CA ALA A 303 -17.94 11.79 -21.46
C ALA A 303 -18.06 11.32 -22.93
N PHE A 304 -17.07 10.54 -23.39
CA PHE A 304 -17.08 9.91 -24.70
C PHE A 304 -18.22 8.89 -24.86
N THR A 305 -18.45 8.04 -23.85
CA THR A 305 -19.51 7.02 -23.87
C THR A 305 -20.90 7.67 -23.93
N LEU A 306 -21.15 8.74 -23.18
CA LEU A 306 -22.43 9.45 -23.17
C LEU A 306 -22.71 10.16 -24.50
N ASP A 307 -21.69 10.77 -25.12
CA ASP A 307 -21.83 11.37 -26.44
C ASP A 307 -22.10 10.34 -27.53
N ALA A 308 -21.41 9.19 -27.48
CA ALA A 308 -21.67 8.08 -28.38
C ALA A 308 -23.13 7.59 -28.31
N TYR A 309 -23.71 7.56 -27.10
CA TYR A 309 -25.07 7.11 -26.86
C TYR A 309 -26.15 8.13 -27.30
N LYS A 310 -25.79 9.40 -27.46
CA LYS A 310 -26.69 10.45 -27.98
C LYS A 310 -26.72 10.56 -29.48
N VAL A 311 -25.57 10.40 -30.12
CA VAL A 311 -25.50 10.36 -31.58
C VAL A 311 -26.30 9.14 -32.09
N PHE A 312 -26.49 8.11 -31.26
CA PHE A 312 -27.42 7.00 -31.49
C PHE A 312 -28.91 7.40 -31.49
N THR A 313 -29.32 8.48 -30.80
CA THR A 313 -30.72 8.98 -30.79
C THR A 313 -30.98 10.15 -31.75
N PHE A 314 -29.96 10.89 -32.17
CA PHE A 314 -30.07 11.99 -33.15
C PHE A 314 -28.97 11.88 -34.21
N ALA A 315 -29.37 11.55 -35.44
CA ALA A 315 -28.46 11.36 -36.56
C ALA A 315 -27.69 12.64 -36.95
N ASN A 316 -26.47 12.42 -37.46
CA ASN A 316 -25.63 13.28 -38.31
C ASN A 316 -24.79 14.39 -37.65
N SER A 317 -23.62 14.05 -37.09
CA SER A 317 -22.32 14.72 -37.38
C SER A 317 -21.14 14.13 -36.58
N PHE A 318 -19.94 14.28 -37.16
CA PHE A 318 -18.71 13.49 -36.98
C PHE A 318 -17.91 13.68 -35.66
N SER A 319 -17.32 12.59 -35.15
CA SER A 319 -15.91 12.53 -34.70
C SER A 319 -15.33 11.09 -34.79
N LYS A 320 -14.04 10.97 -35.13
CA LYS A 320 -13.44 9.81 -35.84
C LYS A 320 -13.26 8.51 -35.02
N ALA A 321 -13.45 8.53 -33.70
CA ALA A 321 -13.45 7.32 -32.85
C ALA A 321 -14.83 6.72 -32.63
N HIS A 322 -15.78 7.61 -32.49
CA HIS A 322 -17.18 7.31 -32.30
C HIS A 322 -17.85 6.93 -33.63
N ALA A 323 -17.36 7.41 -34.77
CA ALA A 323 -17.94 7.17 -36.10
C ALA A 323 -18.03 5.68 -36.51
N TYR A 324 -17.20 4.78 -35.96
CA TYR A 324 -17.21 3.36 -36.38
C TYR A 324 -18.16 2.49 -35.54
N ILE A 325 -18.20 2.68 -34.21
CA ILE A 325 -19.24 2.10 -33.34
C ILE A 325 -20.61 2.49 -33.86
N ILE A 326 -20.75 3.80 -34.03
CA ILE A 326 -22.00 4.46 -34.33
C ILE A 326 -22.34 4.26 -35.80
N GLY A 327 -21.36 4.16 -36.71
CA GLY A 327 -21.58 3.81 -38.10
C GLY A 327 -22.04 2.35 -38.29
N THR A 328 -21.60 1.44 -37.42
CA THR A 328 -22.06 0.04 -37.42
C THR A 328 -23.45 -0.07 -36.81
N LEU A 329 -23.70 0.63 -35.70
CA LEU A 329 -25.00 0.69 -35.04
C LEU A 329 -26.08 1.43 -35.84
N ALA A 330 -25.72 2.56 -36.47
CA ALA A 330 -26.63 3.37 -37.28
C ALA A 330 -26.97 2.73 -38.63
N LYS A 331 -26.06 1.94 -39.22
CA LYS A 331 -26.36 1.10 -40.40
C LYS A 331 -27.43 0.04 -40.10
N GLU A 332 -27.53 -0.37 -38.85
CA GLU A 332 -28.48 -1.39 -38.39
C GLU A 332 -29.83 -0.84 -37.90
N MET A 333 -29.97 0.48 -37.80
CA MET A 333 -31.18 1.14 -37.29
C MET A 333 -32.22 1.39 -38.40
N PRO A 334 -33.47 0.93 -38.24
CA PRO A 334 -34.53 1.19 -39.21
C PRO A 334 -35.03 2.65 -39.13
N SER A 335 -35.27 3.26 -40.29
CA SER A 335 -35.61 4.68 -40.44
C SER A 335 -37.04 5.04 -40.02
N LEU A 336 -38.01 4.11 -40.13
CA LEU A 336 -39.44 4.42 -40.05
C LEU A 336 -40.22 3.69 -38.92
N PHE A 337 -39.95 2.41 -38.65
CA PHE A 337 -40.66 1.63 -37.60
C PHE A 337 -39.72 0.63 -36.89
N GLY A 338 -40.02 0.28 -35.63
CA GLY A 338 -39.27 -0.74 -34.87
C GLY A 338 -38.04 -0.24 -34.10
N LYS A 339 -37.88 1.08 -33.95
CA LYS A 339 -36.75 1.70 -33.25
C LYS A 339 -36.60 1.21 -31.81
N GLU A 340 -37.69 1.05 -31.07
CA GLU A 340 -37.64 0.60 -29.67
C GLU A 340 -37.21 -0.87 -29.52
N ALA A 341 -37.63 -1.73 -30.45
CA ALA A 341 -37.21 -3.13 -30.50
C ALA A 341 -35.74 -3.29 -30.95
N LYS A 342 -35.29 -2.47 -31.92
CA LYS A 342 -33.88 -2.48 -32.35
C LYS A 342 -32.97 -1.86 -31.30
N LYS A 343 -33.41 -0.81 -30.58
CA LYS A 343 -32.74 -0.24 -29.41
C LYS A 343 -32.55 -1.30 -28.32
N GLN A 344 -33.60 -2.05 -27.98
CA GLN A 344 -33.53 -3.20 -27.06
C GLN A 344 -32.51 -4.26 -27.53
N LYS A 345 -32.47 -4.56 -28.83
CA LYS A 345 -31.51 -5.52 -29.40
C LYS A 345 -30.06 -5.03 -29.34
N LEU A 346 -29.79 -3.77 -29.67
CA LEU A 346 -28.44 -3.19 -29.61
C LEU A 346 -27.94 -3.02 -28.17
N ILE A 347 -28.86 -2.71 -27.25
CA ILE A 347 -28.65 -2.81 -25.80
C ILE A 347 -28.21 -4.21 -25.38
N SER A 348 -28.78 -5.26 -25.97
CA SER A 348 -28.40 -6.64 -25.68
C SER A 348 -27.07 -7.08 -26.31
N GLU A 349 -26.56 -6.33 -27.30
CA GLU A 349 -25.31 -6.62 -28.04
C GLU A 349 -24.17 -5.64 -27.70
N LEU A 350 -24.37 -4.75 -26.71
CA LEU A 350 -23.46 -3.67 -26.36
C LEU A 350 -22.02 -4.17 -26.05
N ASP A 351 -21.90 -5.35 -25.44
CA ASP A 351 -20.63 -5.98 -25.06
C ASP A 351 -19.73 -6.31 -26.27
N LEU A 352 -20.32 -6.69 -27.41
CA LEU A 352 -19.61 -7.01 -28.64
C LEU A 352 -19.08 -5.75 -29.33
N ILE A 353 -19.92 -4.72 -29.36
CA ILE A 353 -19.60 -3.43 -29.96
C ILE A 353 -18.50 -2.75 -29.16
N PHE A 354 -18.56 -2.78 -27.83
CA PHE A 354 -17.53 -2.20 -26.97
C PHE A 354 -16.16 -2.86 -27.20
N LYS A 355 -16.10 -4.20 -27.32
CA LYS A 355 -14.84 -4.92 -27.56
C LYS A 355 -14.13 -4.53 -28.87
N GLN A 356 -14.88 -4.23 -29.93
CA GLN A 356 -14.30 -3.84 -31.23
C GLN A 356 -13.61 -2.46 -31.18
N VAL A 357 -14.03 -1.58 -30.28
CA VAL A 357 -13.57 -0.18 -30.15
C VAL A 357 -12.25 -0.10 -29.43
N LEU A 358 -12.15 -0.89 -28.36
CA LEU A 358 -10.99 -0.94 -27.49
C LEU A 358 -9.76 -1.40 -28.26
N LEU A 359 -9.95 -2.37 -29.17
CA LEU A 359 -8.93 -2.83 -30.11
C LEU A 359 -8.46 -1.74 -31.09
N GLN A 360 -9.33 -0.81 -31.46
CA GLN A 360 -9.05 0.22 -32.47
C GLN A 360 -8.40 1.49 -31.89
N TYR A 361 -8.64 1.79 -30.60
CA TYR A 361 -8.14 3.00 -29.92
C TYR A 361 -6.95 2.79 -28.98
N GLN A 362 -6.42 1.56 -28.89
CA GLN A 362 -5.32 1.21 -27.97
C GLN A 362 -5.61 1.61 -26.51
N VAL A 363 -6.88 1.65 -26.11
CA VAL A 363 -7.27 1.90 -24.72
C VAL A 363 -7.01 0.62 -23.94
N SER A 364 -6.25 0.73 -22.85
CA SER A 364 -5.98 -0.42 -21.99
C SER A 364 -7.29 -0.96 -21.42
N PRO A 365 -7.54 -2.28 -21.47
CA PRO A 365 -8.73 -2.89 -20.86
C PRO A 365 -8.90 -2.58 -19.37
N GLY A 366 -7.82 -2.22 -18.67
CA GLY A 366 -7.84 -1.83 -17.25
C GLY A 366 -8.35 -0.41 -16.98
N ASP A 367 -8.40 0.48 -17.98
CA ASP A 367 -8.93 1.85 -17.86
C ASP A 367 -10.45 1.92 -18.07
N LEU A 368 -11.09 0.76 -18.24
CA LEU A 368 -12.51 0.61 -18.47
C LEU A 368 -13.21 0.21 -17.16
N PRO A 369 -14.43 0.72 -16.90
CA PRO A 369 -15.28 0.12 -15.88
C PRO A 369 -15.47 -1.37 -16.19
N ASP A 370 -15.32 -2.25 -15.19
CA ASP A 370 -15.31 -3.72 -15.38
C ASP A 370 -16.54 -4.17 -16.20
N ILE A 371 -16.30 -4.58 -17.45
CA ILE A 371 -17.31 -5.01 -18.43
C ILE A 371 -18.18 -6.16 -17.87
N ARG A 372 -17.67 -6.89 -16.87
CA ARG A 372 -18.41 -7.98 -16.20
C ARG A 372 -19.49 -7.49 -15.24
N LYS A 373 -19.58 -6.19 -14.96
CA LYS A 373 -20.83 -5.59 -14.51
C LYS A 373 -21.76 -5.45 -15.75
N MET A 374 -22.39 -6.55 -16.15
CA MET A 374 -23.74 -6.50 -16.80
C MET A 374 -24.70 -5.59 -16.00
N LYS A 375 -24.39 -5.39 -14.71
CA LYS A 375 -24.97 -4.41 -13.80
C LYS A 375 -24.68 -2.94 -14.14
N TYR A 376 -23.55 -2.57 -14.76
CA TYR A 376 -23.26 -1.19 -15.18
C TYR A 376 -24.00 -0.85 -16.47
N VAL A 377 -24.05 -1.78 -17.44
CA VAL A 377 -24.93 -1.65 -18.61
C VAL A 377 -26.41 -1.67 -18.20
N GLY A 378 -26.80 -2.54 -17.24
CA GLY A 378 -28.15 -2.59 -16.67
C GLY A 378 -28.53 -1.41 -15.76
N GLN A 379 -27.59 -0.89 -14.96
CA GLN A 379 -27.78 0.32 -14.14
C GLN A 379 -27.74 1.57 -15.00
N LEU A 380 -26.84 1.68 -15.98
CA LEU A 380 -26.95 2.74 -16.99
C LEU A 380 -28.28 2.60 -17.72
N GLN A 381 -28.72 1.41 -18.14
CA GLN A 381 -30.04 1.26 -18.78
C GLN A 381 -31.20 1.67 -17.86
N MET A 382 -31.18 1.31 -16.57
CA MET A 382 -32.18 1.72 -15.59
C MET A 382 -32.12 3.22 -15.26
N GLN A 383 -30.93 3.78 -15.06
CA GLN A 383 -30.72 5.19 -14.71
C GLN A 383 -30.98 6.08 -15.93
N LEU A 384 -30.43 5.73 -17.09
CA LEU A 384 -30.71 6.41 -18.36
C LEU A 384 -32.20 6.30 -18.73
N ALA A 385 -32.92 5.23 -18.37
CA ALA A 385 -34.37 5.16 -18.58
C ALA A 385 -35.17 6.21 -17.79
N ILE A 386 -34.61 6.76 -16.71
CA ILE A 386 -35.24 7.77 -15.85
C ILE A 386 -34.79 9.20 -16.25
N TYR A 387 -33.63 9.34 -16.91
CA TYR A 387 -33.11 10.63 -17.33
C TYR A 387 -33.70 11.10 -18.67
N ASP A 388 -34.10 12.37 -18.72
CA ASP A 388 -34.47 13.03 -19.97
C ASP A 388 -33.21 13.30 -20.81
N PHE A 389 -33.04 12.49 -21.86
CA PHE A 389 -31.86 12.50 -22.73
C PHE A 389 -31.64 13.83 -23.47
N SER A 390 -32.65 14.68 -23.56
CA SER A 390 -32.51 16.03 -24.12
C SER A 390 -31.60 16.94 -23.28
N ARG A 391 -31.37 16.58 -22.00
CA ARG A 391 -30.58 17.37 -21.04
C ARG A 391 -29.08 17.12 -21.10
N PHE A 392 -28.67 15.96 -21.58
CA PHE A 392 -27.26 15.68 -21.72
C PHE A 392 -26.65 16.68 -22.74
N ARG A 393 -25.36 17.00 -22.67
CA ARG A 393 -24.67 17.91 -23.62
C ARG A 393 -23.80 17.14 -24.63
N THR A 394 -23.58 17.68 -25.83
CA THR A 394 -22.64 17.08 -26.80
C THR A 394 -21.22 17.11 -26.24
N VAL A 395 -20.34 16.23 -26.71
CA VAL A 395 -18.91 16.28 -26.33
C VAL A 395 -18.36 17.67 -26.61
N ASN A 396 -17.86 18.31 -25.55
CA ASN A 396 -17.22 19.59 -25.59
C ASN A 396 -15.72 19.35 -25.70
N GLN A 397 -15.22 19.41 -26.93
CA GLN A 397 -13.81 19.17 -27.23
C GLN A 397 -12.89 20.05 -26.40
N ARG A 398 -13.29 21.30 -26.10
CA ARG A 398 -12.48 22.21 -25.28
C ARG A 398 -12.30 21.69 -23.85
N LEU A 399 -13.34 21.10 -23.24
CA LEU A 399 -13.23 20.53 -21.89
C LEU A 399 -12.30 19.30 -21.88
N LEU A 400 -12.34 18.49 -22.95
CA LEU A 400 -11.45 17.34 -23.09
C LEU A 400 -9.99 17.78 -23.29
N ASP A 401 -9.76 18.77 -24.15
CA ASP A 401 -8.44 19.33 -24.42
C ASP A 401 -7.83 19.95 -23.14
N VAL A 402 -8.65 20.58 -22.30
CA VAL A 402 -8.23 21.10 -20.98
C VAL A 402 -7.79 19.97 -20.04
N VAL A 403 -8.52 18.84 -20.02
CA VAL A 403 -8.11 17.68 -19.21
C VAL A 403 -6.88 16.97 -19.79
N ASP A 404 -6.70 16.98 -21.11
CA ASP A 404 -5.47 16.48 -21.75
C ASP A 404 -4.26 17.35 -21.43
N GLU A 405 -4.42 18.68 -21.46
CA GLU A 405 -3.38 19.62 -21.01
C GLU A 405 -3.05 19.40 -19.52
N MET A 406 -4.08 19.17 -18.69
CA MET A 406 -3.92 18.81 -17.29
C MET A 406 -3.05 17.56 -17.09
N LEU A 407 -3.40 16.47 -17.78
CA LEU A 407 -2.68 15.20 -17.65
C LEU A 407 -1.25 15.28 -18.18
N ALA A 408 -1.01 16.06 -19.24
CA ALA A 408 0.29 16.17 -19.87
C ALA A 408 1.25 17.12 -19.13
N ASN A 409 0.75 18.26 -18.66
CA ASN A 409 1.60 19.35 -18.16
C ASN A 409 1.41 19.59 -16.66
N ASP A 410 0.18 19.79 -16.19
CA ASP A 410 -0.07 20.20 -14.81
C ASP A 410 0.32 19.10 -13.81
N ILE A 411 -0.03 17.85 -14.09
CA ILE A 411 0.36 16.70 -13.26
C ILE A 411 1.88 16.53 -13.23
N ALA A 412 2.56 16.70 -14.38
CA ALA A 412 4.01 16.59 -14.47
C ALA A 412 4.72 17.70 -13.67
N ASN A 413 4.21 18.93 -13.73
CA ASN A 413 4.72 20.06 -12.96
C ASN A 413 4.53 19.84 -11.45
N LEU A 414 3.36 19.36 -11.03
CA LEU A 414 3.10 19.03 -9.61
C LEU A 414 4.00 17.90 -9.12
N MET A 415 4.27 16.88 -9.95
CA MET A 415 5.21 15.82 -9.61
C MET A 415 6.63 16.34 -9.39
N ALA A 416 7.07 17.34 -10.16
CA ALA A 416 8.40 17.94 -10.01
C ALA A 416 8.59 18.71 -8.69
N LEU A 417 7.49 19.17 -8.06
CA LEU A 417 7.53 19.87 -6.77
C LEU A 417 7.66 18.93 -5.57
N ILE A 418 7.29 17.65 -5.71
CA ILE A 418 7.26 16.68 -4.60
C ILE A 418 8.62 16.55 -3.90
N PRO A 419 9.76 16.35 -4.59
CA PRO A 419 11.05 16.18 -3.92
C PRO A 419 11.44 17.38 -3.06
N GLN A 420 11.12 18.60 -3.52
CA GLN A 420 11.40 19.84 -2.79
C GLN A 420 10.51 19.96 -1.54
N GLU A 421 9.22 19.63 -1.68
CA GLU A 421 8.29 19.64 -0.55
C GLU A 421 8.66 18.57 0.50
N GLU A 422 9.08 17.38 0.07
CA GLU A 422 9.57 16.31 0.95
C GLU A 422 10.81 16.72 1.75
N ALA A 423 11.76 17.42 1.13
CA ALA A 423 12.96 17.90 1.81
C ALA A 423 12.63 18.96 2.89
N SER A 424 11.60 19.77 2.66
CA SER A 424 11.17 20.85 3.59
C SER A 424 10.27 20.39 4.75
N THR A 425 9.65 19.20 4.65
CA THR A 425 8.61 18.74 5.61
C THR A 425 8.92 17.39 6.29
N MET A 426 10.19 16.99 6.33
CA MET A 426 10.63 15.69 6.87
C MET A 426 10.01 15.34 8.23
N ASP A 427 9.96 16.28 9.18
CA ASP A 427 9.50 16.00 10.55
C ASP A 427 7.97 15.80 10.68
N LYS A 428 7.15 16.24 9.72
CA LYS A 428 5.67 16.18 9.84
C LYS A 428 5.04 14.97 9.15
N ARG A 429 5.81 14.14 8.44
CA ARG A 429 5.31 13.05 7.58
C ARG A 429 5.76 11.65 8.03
N ILE A 430 6.36 11.54 9.20
CA ILE A 430 6.78 10.25 9.77
C ILE A 430 5.69 9.76 10.72
N ILE A 431 5.42 8.44 10.69
CA ILE A 431 4.57 7.83 11.71
C ILE A 431 5.42 7.64 12.96
N GLU A 432 5.06 8.33 14.03
CA GLU A 432 5.73 8.26 15.33
C GLU A 432 4.87 7.49 16.34
N GLY A 433 5.54 6.83 17.30
CA GLY A 433 4.91 6.10 18.40
C GLY A 433 4.23 4.79 17.99
N GLY A 434 3.60 4.13 18.96
CA GLY A 434 3.03 2.78 18.78
C GLY A 434 4.09 1.75 18.38
N ALA A 435 3.64 0.66 17.75
CA ALA A 435 4.50 -0.46 17.33
C ALA A 435 5.53 -0.04 16.27
N PHE A 436 5.36 1.14 15.67
CA PHE A 436 6.30 1.72 14.73
C PHE A 436 7.60 2.19 15.41
N SER A 437 7.62 2.44 16.72
CA SER A 437 8.82 2.88 17.44
C SER A 437 9.96 1.84 17.36
N VAL A 438 9.62 0.56 17.54
CA VAL A 438 10.54 -0.58 17.55
C VAL A 438 11.30 -0.75 16.22
N VAL A 439 10.63 -0.48 15.10
CA VAL A 439 11.25 -0.62 13.75
C VAL A 439 12.27 0.48 13.45
N SER A 440 12.19 1.62 14.14
CA SER A 440 13.16 2.73 13.98
C SER A 440 14.40 2.57 14.85
N ASP A 441 14.30 1.86 15.96
CA ASP A 441 15.33 1.86 17.00
C ASP A 441 16.30 0.67 16.89
N LYS A 442 17.19 0.74 15.91
CA LYS A 442 18.44 -0.06 15.91
C LYS A 442 19.36 0.28 17.10
N SER A 443 19.10 1.39 17.80
CA SER A 443 19.93 1.93 18.87
C SER A 443 19.69 1.27 20.24
N THR A 444 18.55 0.61 20.45
CA THR A 444 18.19 0.05 21.77
C THR A 444 18.77 -1.35 21.97
N PRO A 445 19.04 -1.78 23.22
CA PRO A 445 19.54 -3.12 23.56
C PRO A 445 18.67 -4.30 23.07
N PHE A 446 17.44 -4.01 22.64
CA PHE A 446 16.46 -4.98 22.16
C PHE A 446 16.10 -4.77 20.68
N GLY A 447 16.87 -3.95 19.96
CA GLY A 447 16.66 -3.65 18.56
C GLY A 447 16.80 -4.90 17.67
N TYR A 448 16.04 -4.93 16.58
CA TYR A 448 16.07 -6.03 15.63
C TYR A 448 17.48 -6.34 15.07
N LYS A 449 17.81 -7.63 14.98
CA LYS A 449 19.16 -8.20 14.72
C LYS A 449 20.22 -7.94 15.79
N ARG A 450 19.89 -7.34 16.95
CA ARG A 450 20.81 -7.31 18.09
C ARG A 450 21.13 -8.73 18.57
N GLY A 451 22.41 -9.01 18.80
CA GLY A 451 22.87 -10.29 19.33
C GLY A 451 23.10 -11.39 18.29
N GLU A 452 22.85 -11.14 17.00
CA GLU A 452 23.12 -12.08 15.91
C GLU A 452 24.14 -11.53 14.90
N GLY A 453 24.92 -12.42 14.27
CA GLY A 453 25.92 -12.05 13.27
C GLY A 453 26.95 -11.05 13.79
N ILE A 454 27.06 -9.89 13.14
CA ILE A 454 27.99 -8.81 13.52
C ILE A 454 27.60 -8.10 14.82
N ASP A 455 26.33 -8.11 15.20
CA ASP A 455 25.84 -7.54 16.46
C ASP A 455 25.86 -8.57 17.61
N ALA A 456 26.43 -9.76 17.39
CA ALA A 456 26.63 -10.75 18.45
C ALA A 456 27.49 -10.15 19.59
N GLY A 457 26.96 -10.19 20.81
CA GLY A 457 27.59 -9.59 21.99
C GLY A 457 27.48 -8.06 22.09
N ALA A 458 26.70 -7.40 21.23
CA ALA A 458 26.44 -5.97 21.34
C ALA A 458 25.67 -5.63 22.64
N GLY A 459 26.39 -5.14 23.65
CA GLY A 459 25.87 -4.84 25.00
C GLY A 459 26.29 -5.84 26.08
N ASP A 460 27.00 -6.91 25.71
CA ASP A 460 27.71 -7.78 26.66
C ASP A 460 28.95 -7.00 27.18
N PRO A 461 29.17 -6.90 28.51
CA PRO A 461 30.40 -6.30 29.03
C PRO A 461 31.67 -7.07 28.60
N GLU A 462 31.53 -8.35 28.27
CA GLU A 462 32.62 -9.20 27.81
C GLU A 462 32.71 -9.22 26.27
N TRP A 463 33.93 -9.25 25.74
CA TRP A 463 34.15 -9.31 24.30
C TRP A 463 33.68 -10.66 23.74
N VAL A 464 32.74 -10.65 22.78
CA VAL A 464 32.06 -11.87 22.29
C VAL A 464 33.02 -12.96 21.79
N VAL A 465 34.16 -12.55 21.22
CA VAL A 465 35.19 -13.44 20.68
C VAL A 465 35.95 -14.16 21.79
N ALA A 466 35.97 -13.62 23.02
CA ALA A 466 36.63 -14.22 24.18
C ALA A 466 36.13 -15.65 24.45
N LYS A 467 34.85 -15.93 24.18
CA LYS A 467 34.21 -17.25 24.35
C LYS A 467 34.87 -18.36 23.51
N LYS A 468 35.51 -18.02 22.39
CA LYS A 468 36.22 -18.96 21.49
C LYS A 468 37.71 -18.67 21.39
N LEU A 469 38.23 -17.76 22.20
CA LEU A 469 39.63 -17.31 22.12
C LEU A 469 40.62 -18.46 22.32
N THR A 470 40.30 -19.43 23.18
CA THR A 470 41.15 -20.62 23.39
C THR A 470 41.32 -21.43 22.11
N GLU A 471 40.23 -21.71 21.39
CA GLU A 471 40.25 -22.46 20.12
C GLU A 471 41.03 -21.69 19.04
N TYR A 472 40.79 -20.38 18.93
CA TYR A 472 41.49 -19.55 17.95
C TYR A 472 42.97 -19.38 18.26
N ASN A 473 43.34 -19.34 19.55
CA ASN A 473 44.74 -19.30 19.97
C ASN A 473 45.50 -20.57 19.63
N GLU A 474 44.88 -21.75 19.70
CA GLU A 474 45.52 -22.99 19.26
C GLU A 474 45.90 -22.94 17.78
N ILE A 475 45.00 -22.42 16.95
CA ILE A 475 45.24 -22.21 15.51
C ILE A 475 46.33 -21.15 15.31
N PHE A 476 46.25 -20.03 16.03
CA PHE A 476 47.24 -18.95 15.97
C PHE A 476 48.65 -19.46 16.28
N GLN A 477 48.81 -20.25 17.35
CA GLN A 477 50.11 -20.83 17.72
C GLN A 477 50.62 -21.83 16.68
N ALA A 478 49.72 -22.59 16.04
CA ALA A 478 50.10 -23.50 14.95
C ALA A 478 50.66 -22.75 13.72
N LEU A 479 50.30 -21.48 13.52
CA LEU A 479 50.85 -20.60 12.48
C LEU A 479 52.24 -20.05 12.81
N LYS A 480 52.80 -20.39 13.99
CA LYS A 480 54.16 -20.03 14.45
C LYS A 480 54.40 -18.52 14.46
N PRO A 481 53.70 -17.76 15.32
CA PRO A 481 53.89 -16.32 15.44
C PRO A 481 55.33 -15.98 15.83
N VAL A 482 55.84 -14.88 15.27
CA VAL A 482 57.14 -14.29 15.62
C VAL A 482 56.86 -13.06 16.47
N GLU A 483 57.44 -12.99 17.66
CA GLU A 483 57.17 -11.90 18.64
C GLU A 483 55.68 -11.71 18.96
N GLY A 484 54.90 -12.80 18.92
CA GLY A 484 53.47 -12.77 19.22
C GLY A 484 52.58 -12.23 18.09
N LYS A 485 53.13 -12.04 16.88
CA LYS A 485 52.38 -11.59 15.70
C LYS A 485 52.60 -12.53 14.50
N ILE A 486 51.62 -12.59 13.60
CA ILE A 486 51.72 -13.29 12.31
C ILE A 486 51.61 -12.31 11.15
N MET A 487 52.28 -12.63 10.03
CA MET A 487 52.15 -11.85 8.80
C MET A 487 50.83 -12.15 8.07
N ARG A 488 50.34 -11.18 7.30
CA ARG A 488 49.20 -11.34 6.38
C ARG A 488 49.27 -12.59 5.52
N THR A 489 50.46 -12.96 5.04
CA THR A 489 50.67 -14.15 4.21
C THR A 489 50.39 -15.44 4.98
N ALA A 490 50.82 -15.52 6.23
CA ALA A 490 50.56 -16.67 7.11
C ALA A 490 49.07 -16.75 7.47
N ALA A 491 48.46 -15.64 7.89
CA ALA A 491 47.03 -15.58 8.18
C ALA A 491 46.17 -16.02 6.96
N LYS A 492 46.53 -15.55 5.77
CA LYS A 492 45.83 -15.89 4.52
C LYS A 492 45.81 -17.40 4.25
N THR A 493 46.86 -18.14 4.61
CA THR A 493 46.89 -19.61 4.43
C THR A 493 45.80 -20.32 5.24
N GLU A 494 45.47 -19.80 6.41
CA GLU A 494 44.37 -20.31 7.22
C GLU A 494 43.01 -19.84 6.69
N MET A 495 42.89 -18.53 6.40
CA MET A 495 41.65 -17.91 5.94
C MET A 495 41.07 -18.57 4.67
N VAL A 496 41.92 -18.99 3.73
CA VAL A 496 41.48 -19.62 2.47
C VAL A 496 40.79 -20.96 2.69
N LYS A 497 41.04 -21.66 3.81
CA LYS A 497 40.36 -22.93 4.15
C LYS A 497 38.85 -22.76 4.34
N SER A 498 38.38 -21.56 4.66
CA SER A 498 36.95 -21.22 4.76
C SER A 498 36.20 -21.29 3.43
N LYS A 499 36.91 -21.34 2.29
CA LYS A 499 36.35 -21.31 0.93
C LYS A 499 35.56 -20.03 0.58
N LEU A 500 35.72 -18.96 1.36
CA LEU A 500 35.15 -17.66 1.01
C LEU A 500 35.91 -17.00 -0.16
N PRO A 501 35.27 -16.15 -0.96
CA PRO A 501 35.94 -15.40 -2.03
C PRO A 501 37.11 -14.56 -1.51
N ASN A 502 38.21 -14.48 -2.27
CA ASN A 502 39.39 -13.69 -1.88
C ASN A 502 39.09 -12.20 -1.60
N THR A 503 38.09 -11.63 -2.28
CA THR A 503 37.62 -10.26 -2.04
C THR A 503 37.01 -10.10 -0.65
N VAL A 504 36.23 -11.08 -0.20
CA VAL A 504 35.63 -11.12 1.14
C VAL A 504 36.70 -11.33 2.21
N LEU A 505 37.62 -12.26 1.99
CA LEU A 505 38.76 -12.50 2.91
C LEU A 505 39.65 -11.25 3.05
N GLY A 506 39.88 -10.53 1.95
CA GLY A 506 40.60 -9.25 1.99
C GLY A 506 39.89 -8.21 2.86
N LYS A 507 38.56 -8.09 2.75
CA LYS A 507 37.75 -7.21 3.59
C LYS A 507 37.80 -7.61 5.07
N ILE A 508 37.70 -8.91 5.37
CA ILE A 508 37.79 -9.42 6.76
C ILE A 508 39.13 -9.07 7.39
N TYR A 509 40.24 -9.26 6.65
CA TYR A 509 41.56 -8.91 7.15
C TYR A 509 41.65 -7.42 7.49
N LEU A 510 41.21 -6.56 6.57
CA LEU A 510 41.25 -5.10 6.78
C LEU A 510 40.40 -4.65 7.97
N LEU A 511 39.29 -5.32 8.23
CA LEU A 511 38.45 -5.02 9.40
C LEU A 511 39.08 -5.48 10.73
N ALA A 512 39.99 -6.46 10.70
CA ALA A 512 40.55 -7.07 11.90
C ALA A 512 41.95 -6.57 12.27
N ASP A 513 42.70 -6.03 11.31
CA ASP A 513 44.00 -5.35 11.47
C ASP A 513 43.74 -3.94 12.04
N VAL A 514 43.43 -3.85 13.34
CA VAL A 514 42.87 -2.65 13.99
C VAL A 514 43.93 -1.56 14.18
N ASP A 515 45.19 -1.94 14.43
CA ASP A 515 46.31 -1.00 14.54
C ASP A 515 47.00 -0.71 13.19
N GLU A 516 46.47 -1.26 12.09
CA GLU A 516 46.93 -1.10 10.70
C GLU A 516 48.43 -1.38 10.49
N ASP A 517 49.02 -2.24 11.32
CA ASP A 517 50.46 -2.54 11.25
C ASP A 517 50.81 -3.60 10.19
N GLY A 518 49.79 -4.20 9.56
CA GLY A 518 49.93 -5.20 8.51
C GLY A 518 50.30 -6.60 9.01
N LEU A 519 50.33 -6.79 10.33
CA LEU A 519 50.46 -8.04 11.04
C LEU A 519 49.14 -8.33 11.77
N LEU A 520 49.03 -9.50 12.40
CA LEU A 520 47.92 -9.79 13.30
C LEU A 520 48.47 -10.36 14.60
N ASP A 521 48.08 -9.78 15.72
CA ASP A 521 48.25 -10.42 17.02
C ASP A 521 47.17 -11.49 17.27
N ALA A 522 47.22 -12.11 18.46
CA ALA A 522 46.31 -13.18 18.82
C ALA A 522 44.83 -12.74 18.88
N GLU A 523 44.55 -11.51 19.34
CA GLU A 523 43.17 -11.01 19.41
C GLU A 523 42.65 -10.63 18.03
N GLU A 524 43.49 -10.01 17.19
CA GLU A 524 43.14 -9.65 15.81
C GLU A 524 42.92 -10.90 14.96
N PHE A 525 43.74 -11.93 15.12
CA PHE A 525 43.50 -13.22 14.46
C PHE A 525 42.21 -13.90 14.94
N ALA A 526 41.92 -13.84 16.24
CA ALA A 526 40.66 -14.34 16.78
C ALA A 526 39.45 -13.59 16.18
N LEU A 527 39.57 -12.28 15.98
CA LEU A 527 38.56 -11.47 15.30
C LEU A 527 38.39 -11.87 13.83
N VAL A 528 39.48 -12.14 13.10
CA VAL A 528 39.42 -12.69 11.73
C VAL A 528 38.59 -13.98 11.69
N MET A 529 38.87 -14.92 12.60
CA MET A 529 38.17 -16.20 12.65
C MET A 529 36.69 -16.04 13.01
N HIS A 530 36.37 -15.10 13.90
CA HIS A 530 34.99 -14.75 14.23
C HIS A 530 34.24 -14.19 13.02
N LEU A 531 34.81 -13.21 12.31
CA LEU A 531 34.18 -12.60 11.13
C LEU A 531 33.99 -13.58 9.96
N ILE A 532 34.91 -14.55 9.80
CA ILE A 532 34.74 -15.67 8.86
C ILE A 532 33.49 -16.49 9.23
N ASN A 533 33.33 -16.85 10.50
CA ASN A 533 32.18 -17.63 10.96
C ASN A 533 30.87 -16.86 10.77
N VAL A 534 30.84 -15.57 11.10
CA VAL A 534 29.68 -14.70 10.85
C VAL A 534 29.30 -14.71 9.36
N LYS A 535 30.29 -14.66 8.45
CA LYS A 535 30.03 -14.71 7.01
C LYS A 535 29.57 -16.09 6.53
N LEU A 536 30.09 -17.18 7.11
CA LEU A 536 29.67 -18.55 6.81
C LEU A 536 28.24 -18.85 7.30
N GLU A 537 27.80 -18.21 8.38
CA GLU A 537 26.42 -18.27 8.90
C GLU A 537 25.43 -17.45 8.05
N GLY A 538 25.90 -16.78 7.00
CA GLY A 538 25.06 -16.07 6.03
C GLY A 538 24.83 -14.59 6.34
N TYR A 539 25.53 -14.01 7.33
CA TYR A 539 25.44 -12.58 7.62
C TYR A 539 26.41 -11.76 6.75
N ASP A 540 26.11 -10.47 6.57
CA ASP A 540 26.97 -9.55 5.85
C ASP A 540 28.00 -8.89 6.76
N LEU A 541 29.17 -8.57 6.19
CA LEU A 541 30.25 -7.89 6.88
C LEU A 541 30.02 -6.37 6.88
N PRO A 542 30.30 -5.67 7.99
CA PRO A 542 30.04 -4.24 8.11
C PRO A 542 31.01 -3.45 7.22
N ALA A 543 30.72 -2.17 7.00
CA ALA A 543 31.65 -1.28 6.31
C ALA A 543 32.86 -0.93 7.20
N GLU A 544 32.61 -0.75 8.49
CA GLU A 544 33.57 -0.42 9.54
C GLU A 544 33.37 -1.36 10.73
N LEU A 545 34.42 -1.61 11.52
CA LEU A 545 34.34 -2.53 12.66
C LEU A 545 33.53 -1.89 13.81
N PRO A 546 32.43 -2.50 14.28
CA PRO A 546 31.67 -2.00 15.42
C PRO A 546 32.49 -2.00 16.71
N SER A 547 32.23 -1.03 17.59
CA SER A 547 33.01 -0.81 18.82
C SER A 547 33.02 -2.01 19.79
N HIS A 548 31.93 -2.79 19.85
CA HIS A 548 31.85 -3.98 20.70
C HIS A 548 32.69 -5.16 20.18
N LEU A 549 33.05 -5.17 18.89
CA LEU A 549 33.93 -6.18 18.29
C LEU A 549 35.41 -5.80 18.36
N ILE A 550 35.74 -4.56 18.71
CA ILE A 550 37.14 -4.13 18.86
C ILE A 550 37.81 -4.94 19.99
N PRO A 551 38.97 -5.58 19.72
CA PRO A 551 39.75 -6.28 20.71
C PRO A 551 39.98 -5.43 21.97
N PRO A 552 39.82 -5.98 23.19
CA PRO A 552 39.98 -5.23 24.42
C PRO A 552 41.29 -4.46 24.51
N SER A 553 42.41 -5.03 24.02
CA SER A 553 43.72 -4.38 24.02
C SER A 553 43.85 -3.19 23.08
N LYS A 554 42.96 -3.07 22.08
CA LYS A 554 43.03 -2.05 21.00
C LYS A 554 41.99 -0.93 21.15
N ARG A 555 41.09 -1.01 22.15
CA ARG A 555 40.01 -0.01 22.35
C ARG A 555 40.53 1.41 22.57
N ASP A 556 41.66 1.56 23.25
CA ASP A 556 42.28 2.88 23.54
C ASP A 556 42.92 3.54 22.31
N LEU A 557 43.20 2.76 21.25
CA LEU A 557 43.74 3.29 19.98
C LEU A 557 42.65 4.01 19.20
N VAL A 558 41.46 3.41 19.14
CA VAL A 558 40.29 3.94 18.40
C VAL A 558 39.64 5.12 19.14
N ALA A 559 39.68 5.14 20.47
CA ALA A 559 39.14 6.26 21.26
C ALA A 559 39.89 7.60 21.09
N LYS A 560 41.14 7.57 20.58
CA LYS A 560 41.98 8.75 20.39
C LYS A 560 41.77 9.47 19.05
N GLU A 561 41.08 8.87 18.10
CA GLU A 561 40.78 9.48 16.79
C GLU A 561 39.47 10.31 16.77
N VAL A 562 38.70 10.30 17.86
CA VAL A 562 37.37 10.95 17.96
C VAL A 562 37.40 12.25 18.80
N VAL A 563 38.58 12.86 19.01
CA VAL A 563 38.73 14.16 19.68
C VAL A 563 39.31 15.21 18.75
#